data_AF-A0A3A0G9G1-F1
#
_entry.id   AF-A0A3A0G9G1-F1
#
_cell.length_a   1.000
_cell.length_b   1.000
_cell.length_c   1.000
_cell.angle_alpha   90.00
_cell.angle_beta   90.00
_cell.angle_gamma   90.00
#
_symmetry.space_group_name_H-M   'P 1'
#
loop_
_entity.id
_entity.type
_entity.pdbx_description
1 polymer ?
#
loop_
_entity_poly.entity_id
_entity_poly.type
_entity_poly.pdbx_seq_one_letter_code
_entity_poly.pdbx_strand_id
1 'polypeptide(L)'
;MAFTIRDMADLTRVLGEHPEWRAELRRLVLTDALISVPELIEDQAASMRQLTERMDQLTARMEQLTERMDQLAVTVEKLAQSQSRAADDIGEMKGVLLEMVYRDRAPAYFGRLLRKVRVVGAGDVVDDLEAALEASELSDVLLADLFVRGLVRDQPEAREVYLVVEVLNIVDRSDVERAGRRAALFRRAGLPAVGVAAGKRMTDGARAAAVEQRVALFERQTPWNWEGALEGLAA
;
A
#
# COMPACT_ATOMS: atom_id res chain seq x y z
N MET A 1 42.55 19.42 89.76
CA MET A 1 43.38 18.37 90.39
C MET A 1 44.22 17.73 89.30
N ALA A 2 45.51 17.51 89.54
CA ALA A 2 46.36 16.76 88.61
C ALA A 2 46.36 15.30 89.05
N PHE A 3 46.07 14.37 88.13
CA PHE A 3 46.20 12.93 88.36
C PHE A 3 47.24 12.37 87.39
N THR A 4 47.87 11.26 87.75
CA THR A 4 48.93 10.63 86.94
C THR A 4 48.43 9.27 86.49
N ILE A 5 48.36 9.05 85.18
CA ILE A 5 48.01 7.77 84.57
C ILE A 5 49.31 7.02 84.29
N ARG A 6 49.50 5.85 84.89
CA ARG A 6 50.76 5.09 84.77
C ARG A 6 50.74 4.02 83.68
N ASP A 7 49.56 3.47 83.40
CA ASP A 7 49.36 2.43 82.40
C ASP A 7 47.92 2.41 81.87
N MET A 8 47.66 1.52 80.90
CA MET A 8 46.35 1.38 80.24
C MET A 8 45.25 0.85 81.19
N ALA A 9 45.61 0.04 82.19
CA ALA A 9 44.65 -0.48 83.16
C ALA A 9 44.19 0.64 84.12
N ASP A 10 45.12 1.50 84.52
CA ASP A 10 44.87 2.70 85.32
C ASP A 10 43.98 3.71 84.56
N LEU A 11 44.25 3.93 83.26
CA LEU A 11 43.37 4.72 82.38
C LEU A 11 41.95 4.14 82.30
N THR A 12 41.83 2.83 82.11
CA THR A 12 40.53 2.16 81.97
C THR A 12 39.70 2.24 83.25
N ARG A 13 40.34 2.10 84.42
CA ARG A 13 39.69 2.22 85.73
C ARG A 13 39.18 3.64 85.96
N VAL A 14 40.00 4.66 85.71
CA VAL A 14 39.62 6.07 85.87
C VAL A 14 38.46 6.45 84.93
N LEU A 15 38.44 5.97 83.69
CA LEU A 15 37.33 6.18 82.75
C LEU A 15 36.06 5.39 83.11
N GLY A 16 36.19 4.33 83.92
CA GLY A 16 35.05 3.59 84.47
C GLY A 16 34.40 4.31 85.66
N GLU A 17 35.21 4.94 86.51
CA GLU A 17 34.78 5.70 87.70
C GLU A 17 34.20 7.08 87.33
N HIS A 18 34.61 7.65 86.19
CA HIS A 18 34.17 8.96 85.68
C HIS A 18 33.53 8.87 84.28
N PRO A 19 32.23 8.57 84.19
CA PRO A 19 31.51 8.47 82.91
C PRO A 19 31.62 9.72 82.03
N GLU A 20 31.71 10.90 82.64
CA GLU A 20 31.89 12.19 81.98
C GLU A 20 33.24 12.30 81.25
N TRP A 21 34.32 11.77 81.83
CA TRP A 21 35.64 11.76 81.19
C TRP A 21 35.72 10.74 80.07
N ARG A 22 35.02 9.62 80.20
CA ARG A 22 34.86 8.64 79.12
C ARG A 22 34.10 9.21 77.94
N ALA A 23 33.06 10.00 78.17
CA ALA A 23 32.34 10.70 77.12
C ALA A 23 33.23 11.74 76.42
N GLU A 24 34.01 12.52 77.17
CA GLU A 24 34.92 13.52 76.61
C GLU A 24 36.09 12.89 75.83
N LEU A 25 36.73 11.85 76.39
CA LEU A 25 37.77 11.11 75.69
C LEU A 25 37.22 10.41 74.45
N ARG A 26 35.99 9.89 74.51
CA ARG A 26 35.30 9.36 73.33
C ARG A 26 35.14 10.46 72.28
N ARG A 27 34.68 11.66 72.62
CA ARG A 27 34.53 12.77 71.65
C ARG A 27 35.87 13.27 71.08
N LEU A 28 36.95 13.23 71.87
CA LEU A 28 38.29 13.63 71.43
C LEU A 28 38.97 12.58 70.53
N VAL A 29 38.75 11.28 70.79
CA VAL A 29 39.39 10.17 70.05
C VAL A 29 38.52 9.66 68.90
N LEU A 30 37.21 9.57 69.12
CA LEU A 30 36.16 9.29 68.14
C LEU A 30 35.34 10.56 68.00
N THR A 31 35.80 11.47 67.14
CA THR A 31 35.08 12.71 66.84
C THR A 31 33.62 12.43 66.52
N ASP A 32 32.73 13.39 66.79
CA ASP A 32 31.28 13.23 66.52
C ASP A 32 31.00 12.80 65.07
N ALA A 33 31.87 13.20 64.13
CA ALA A 33 31.85 12.78 62.74
C ALA A 33 32.11 11.27 62.53
N LEU A 34 32.96 10.62 63.34
CA LEU A 34 33.23 9.18 63.29
C LEU A 34 32.12 8.38 63.99
N ILE A 35 31.47 8.96 65.00
CA ILE A 35 30.35 8.31 65.72
C ILE A 35 29.09 8.21 64.84
N SER A 36 28.85 9.19 63.95
CA SER A 36 27.66 9.21 63.06
C SER A 36 27.82 8.41 61.75
N VAL A 37 29.03 7.95 61.42
CA VAL A 37 29.29 7.18 60.18
C VAL A 37 28.41 5.93 60.05
N PRO A 38 28.19 5.11 61.08
CA PRO A 38 27.34 3.92 60.96
C PRO A 38 25.90 4.26 60.55
N GLU A 39 25.31 5.30 61.16
CA GLU A 39 23.96 5.76 60.82
C GLU A 39 23.90 6.28 59.37
N LEU A 40 24.90 7.06 58.95
CA LEU A 40 25.00 7.53 57.56
C LEU A 40 25.12 6.38 56.56
N ILE A 41 25.88 5.33 56.90
CA ILE A 41 26.02 4.12 56.06
C ILE A 41 24.68 3.38 55.99
N GLU A 42 23.95 3.25 57.09
CA GLU A 42 22.63 2.60 57.10
C GLU A 42 21.60 3.37 56.26
N ASP A 43 21.56 4.70 56.39
CA ASP A 43 20.69 5.57 55.59
C ASP A 43 21.04 5.52 54.10
N GLN A 44 22.34 5.50 53.78
CA GLN A 44 22.80 5.35 52.40
C GLN A 44 22.44 3.96 51.86
N ALA A 45 22.62 2.90 52.64
CA ALA A 45 22.25 1.54 52.24
C ALA A 45 20.73 1.37 52.06
N ALA A 46 19.91 2.03 52.88
CA ALA A 46 18.47 2.08 52.70
C ALA A 46 18.08 2.83 51.41
N SER A 47 18.69 3.98 51.17
CA SER A 47 18.48 4.78 49.95
C SER A 47 18.89 4.01 48.69
N MET A 48 20.03 3.30 48.73
CA MET A 48 20.49 2.44 47.63
C MET A 48 19.52 1.30 47.37
N ARG A 49 19.01 0.61 48.41
CA ARG A 49 18.00 -0.44 48.25
C ARG A 49 16.72 0.07 47.59
N GLN A 50 16.23 1.23 48.00
CA GLN A 50 15.05 1.85 47.40
C GLN A 50 15.29 2.24 45.93
N LEU A 51 16.49 2.72 45.59
CA LEU A 51 16.85 3.05 44.22
C LEU A 51 16.91 1.79 43.35
N THR A 52 17.52 0.70 43.85
CA THR A 52 17.57 -0.60 43.15
C THR A 52 16.16 -1.12 42.88
N GLU A 53 15.28 -1.11 43.88
CA GLU A 53 13.90 -1.56 43.70
C GLU A 53 13.14 -0.72 42.66
N ARG A 54 13.34 0.60 42.65
CA ARG A 54 12.77 1.49 41.62
C ARG A 54 13.35 1.19 40.24
N MET A 55 14.65 0.91 40.13
CA MET A 55 15.28 0.53 38.87
C MET A 55 14.72 -0.80 38.36
N ASP A 56 14.57 -1.81 39.21
CA ASP A 56 13.99 -3.10 38.83
C ASP A 56 12.55 -2.96 38.32
N GLN A 57 11.74 -2.12 38.99
CA GLN A 57 10.38 -1.80 38.54
C GLN A 57 10.36 -1.08 37.19
N LEU A 58 11.31 -0.18 36.93
CA LEU A 58 11.42 0.52 35.64
C LEU A 58 11.85 -0.44 34.53
N THR A 59 12.81 -1.33 34.79
CA THR A 59 13.25 -2.37 33.86
C THR A 59 12.08 -3.27 33.46
N ALA A 60 11.32 -3.77 34.45
CA ALA A 60 10.15 -4.60 34.18
C ALA A 60 9.08 -3.86 33.35
N ARG A 61 8.85 -2.57 33.62
CA ARG A 61 7.92 -1.76 32.81
C ARG A 61 8.42 -1.53 31.39
N MET A 62 9.74 -1.34 31.21
CA MET A 62 10.34 -1.19 29.88
C MET A 62 10.19 -2.49 29.08
N GLU A 63 10.47 -3.65 29.68
CA GLU A 63 10.28 -4.95 29.03
C GLU A 63 8.82 -5.16 28.58
N GLN A 64 7.84 -4.83 29.44
CA GLN A 64 6.42 -4.89 29.08
C GLN A 64 6.05 -3.92 27.93
N LEU A 65 6.65 -2.74 27.90
CA LEU A 65 6.43 -1.79 26.81
C LEU A 65 7.03 -2.29 25.50
N THR A 66 8.24 -2.87 25.53
CA THR A 66 8.86 -3.49 24.36
C THR A 66 7.99 -4.61 23.81
N GLU A 67 7.50 -5.51 24.66
CA GLU A 67 6.62 -6.60 24.21
C GLU A 67 5.33 -6.07 23.57
N ARG A 68 4.71 -5.04 24.17
CA ARG A 68 3.52 -4.39 23.58
C ARG A 68 3.83 -3.69 22.25
N MET A 69 5.01 -3.07 22.13
CA MET A 69 5.45 -2.46 20.87
C MET A 69 5.64 -3.50 19.78
N ASP A 70 6.23 -4.66 20.10
CA ASP A 70 6.41 -5.75 19.14
C ASP A 70 5.06 -6.32 18.68
N GLN A 71 4.10 -6.50 19.60
CA GLN A 71 2.73 -6.94 19.27
C GLN A 71 2.00 -5.91 18.40
N LEU A 72 2.18 -4.62 18.68
CA LEU A 72 1.60 -3.54 17.88
C LEU A 72 2.21 -3.52 16.47
N ALA A 73 3.53 -3.67 16.34
CA ALA A 73 4.20 -3.72 15.05
C ALA A 73 3.65 -4.85 14.17
N VAL A 74 3.49 -6.05 14.74
CA VAL A 74 2.87 -7.19 14.04
C VAL A 74 1.42 -6.89 13.63
N THR A 75 0.66 -6.22 14.48
CA THR A 75 -0.74 -5.87 14.20
C THR A 75 -0.84 -4.84 13.07
N VAL A 76 0.02 -3.82 13.08
CA VAL A 76 0.10 -2.80 12.03
C VAL A 76 0.49 -3.41 10.69
N GLU A 77 1.45 -4.33 10.67
CA GLU A 77 1.85 -5.04 9.46
C GLU A 77 0.69 -5.86 8.87
N LYS A 78 -0.03 -6.62 9.70
CA LYS A 78 -1.23 -7.36 9.26
C LYS A 78 -2.32 -6.44 8.72
N LEU A 79 -2.53 -5.29 9.37
CA LEU A 79 -3.50 -4.30 8.91
C LEU A 79 -3.09 -3.71 7.55
N ALA A 80 -1.82 -3.36 7.35
CA ALA A 80 -1.29 -2.86 6.08
C ALA A 80 -1.50 -3.89 4.95
N GLN A 81 -1.22 -5.17 5.21
CA GLN A 81 -1.46 -6.24 4.25
C GLN A 81 -2.95 -6.40 3.91
N SER A 82 -3.83 -6.33 4.92
CA SER A 82 -5.28 -6.40 4.68
C SER A 82 -5.80 -5.20 3.89
N GLN A 83 -5.25 -4.01 4.12
CA GLN A 83 -5.59 -2.79 3.39
C GLN A 83 -5.13 -2.87 1.93
N SER A 84 -3.95 -3.42 1.66
CA SER A 84 -3.47 -3.64 0.29
C SER A 84 -4.41 -4.58 -0.47
N ARG A 85 -4.76 -5.73 0.11
CA ARG A 85 -5.68 -6.68 -0.53
C ARG A 85 -7.05 -6.07 -0.80
N ALA A 86 -7.60 -5.32 0.16
CA ALA A 86 -8.86 -4.62 -0.05
C ALA A 86 -8.78 -3.55 -1.16
N ALA A 87 -7.64 -2.87 -1.31
CA ALA A 87 -7.43 -1.93 -2.40
C ALA A 87 -7.37 -2.63 -3.77
N ASP A 88 -6.73 -3.80 -3.83
CA ASP A 88 -6.65 -4.64 -5.03
C ASP A 88 -8.04 -5.16 -5.43
N ASP A 89 -8.80 -5.74 -4.48
CA ASP A 89 -10.17 -6.22 -4.71
C ASP A 89 -11.09 -5.09 -5.20
N ILE A 90 -10.97 -3.89 -4.63
CA ILE A 90 -11.69 -2.70 -5.09
C ILE A 90 -11.26 -2.27 -6.49
N GLY A 91 -9.98 -2.44 -6.83
CA GLY A 91 -9.44 -2.23 -8.17
C GLY A 91 -10.11 -3.14 -9.19
N GLU A 92 -10.15 -4.44 -8.91
CA GLU A 92 -10.79 -5.46 -9.75
C GLU A 92 -12.29 -5.20 -9.92
N MET A 93 -13.02 -4.95 -8.81
CA MET A 93 -14.44 -4.62 -8.85
C MET A 93 -14.74 -3.37 -9.69
N LYS A 94 -13.87 -2.34 -9.63
CA LYS A 94 -14.02 -1.13 -10.45
C LYS A 94 -13.80 -1.42 -11.94
N GLY A 95 -12.89 -2.32 -12.28
CA GLY A 95 -12.67 -2.77 -13.66
C GLY A 95 -13.93 -3.43 -14.23
N VAL A 96 -14.40 -4.47 -13.54
CA VAL A 96 -15.62 -5.20 -13.91
C VAL A 96 -16.86 -4.29 -14.00
N LEU A 97 -17.02 -3.35 -13.07
CA LEU A 97 -18.11 -2.36 -13.14
C LEU A 97 -17.97 -1.43 -14.35
N LEU A 98 -16.76 -1.01 -14.69
CA LEU A 98 -16.54 -0.13 -15.84
C LEU A 98 -16.90 -0.85 -17.14
N GLU A 99 -16.48 -2.10 -17.31
CA GLU A 99 -16.86 -2.95 -18.45
C GLU A 99 -18.38 -3.09 -18.57
N MET A 100 -19.07 -3.40 -17.46
CA MET A 100 -20.54 -3.49 -17.44
C MET A 100 -21.19 -2.16 -17.86
N VAL A 101 -20.69 -1.02 -17.37
CA VAL A 101 -21.20 0.29 -17.74
C VAL A 101 -21.00 0.59 -19.22
N TYR A 102 -19.84 0.25 -19.79
CA TYR A 102 -19.60 0.41 -21.23
C TYR A 102 -20.50 -0.48 -22.07
N ARG A 103 -20.76 -1.72 -21.63
CA ARG A 103 -21.68 -2.65 -22.29
C ARG A 103 -23.12 -2.15 -22.26
N ASP A 104 -23.64 -1.82 -21.08
CA ASP A 104 -25.01 -1.33 -20.87
C ASP A 104 -25.27 -0.03 -21.64
N ARG A 105 -24.29 0.88 -21.63
CA ARG A 105 -24.41 2.21 -22.24
C ARG A 105 -23.71 2.34 -23.58
N ALA A 106 -23.42 1.23 -24.27
CA ALA A 106 -22.72 1.25 -25.56
C ALA A 106 -23.37 2.21 -26.58
N PRO A 107 -24.72 2.27 -26.74
CA PRO A 107 -25.34 3.25 -27.64
C PRO A 107 -25.11 4.71 -27.24
N ALA A 108 -25.00 5.01 -25.95
CA ALA A 108 -24.76 6.38 -25.46
C ALA A 108 -23.30 6.81 -25.70
N TYR A 109 -22.36 5.89 -25.48
CA TYR A 109 -20.93 6.14 -25.71
C TYR A 109 -20.62 6.18 -27.21
N PHE A 110 -20.92 5.12 -27.95
CA PHE A 110 -20.50 4.98 -29.34
C PHE A 110 -21.49 5.55 -30.37
N GLY A 111 -22.68 5.98 -29.94
CA GLY A 111 -23.70 6.56 -30.84
C GLY A 111 -23.26 7.85 -31.53
N ARG A 112 -22.24 8.53 -31.00
CA ARG A 112 -21.59 9.68 -31.65
C ARG A 112 -20.77 9.29 -32.88
N LEU A 113 -20.23 8.07 -32.89
CA LEU A 113 -19.38 7.53 -33.95
C LEU A 113 -20.15 6.63 -34.92
N LEU A 114 -21.14 5.91 -34.39
CA LEU A 114 -21.89 4.88 -35.10
C LEU A 114 -23.41 5.12 -35.02
N ARG A 115 -24.12 4.77 -36.09
CA ARG A 115 -25.58 4.60 -36.11
C ARG A 115 -25.92 3.13 -35.87
N LYS A 116 -27.13 2.86 -35.36
CA LYS A 116 -27.62 1.49 -35.07
C LYS A 116 -26.67 0.66 -34.19
N VAL A 117 -26.11 1.28 -33.16
CA VAL A 117 -25.17 0.65 -32.23
C VAL A 117 -25.80 -0.57 -31.56
N ARG A 118 -25.12 -1.72 -31.64
CA ARG A 118 -25.48 -2.97 -30.98
C ARG A 118 -24.25 -3.55 -30.30
N VAL A 119 -24.41 -3.99 -29.05
CA VAL A 119 -23.43 -4.88 -28.43
C VAL A 119 -23.55 -6.25 -29.06
N VAL A 120 -22.42 -6.86 -29.38
CA VAL A 120 -22.34 -8.21 -29.96
C VAL A 120 -21.69 -9.13 -28.93
N GLY A 121 -22.26 -10.31 -28.71
CA GLY A 121 -21.68 -11.31 -27.83
C GLY A 121 -20.51 -12.02 -28.50
N ALA A 122 -19.58 -12.54 -27.72
CA ALA A 122 -18.48 -13.35 -28.24
C ALA A 122 -18.99 -14.51 -29.12
N GLY A 123 -20.03 -15.23 -28.68
CA GLY A 123 -20.62 -16.33 -29.43
C GLY A 123 -21.23 -15.95 -30.79
N ASP A 124 -21.57 -14.68 -31.02
CA ASP A 124 -22.11 -14.22 -32.31
C ASP A 124 -21.02 -14.05 -33.39
N VAL A 125 -19.75 -14.00 -32.99
CA VAL A 125 -18.59 -13.78 -33.90
C VAL A 125 -17.59 -14.92 -33.86
N VAL A 126 -17.70 -15.86 -32.91
CA VAL A 126 -16.75 -16.98 -32.72
C VAL A 126 -16.61 -17.79 -34.00
N ASP A 127 -17.71 -18.19 -34.64
CA ASP A 127 -17.66 -19.07 -35.82
C ASP A 127 -16.91 -18.40 -37.00
N ASP A 128 -17.19 -17.12 -37.25
CA ASP A 128 -16.51 -16.34 -38.29
C ASP A 128 -15.02 -16.17 -37.99
N LEU A 129 -14.66 -15.97 -36.72
CA LEU A 129 -13.27 -15.81 -36.27
C LEU A 129 -12.50 -17.14 -36.30
N GLU A 130 -13.10 -18.23 -35.82
CA GLU A 130 -12.51 -19.58 -35.78
C GLU A 130 -12.21 -20.11 -37.19
N ALA A 131 -13.03 -19.74 -38.18
CA ALA A 131 -12.80 -20.11 -39.57
C ALA A 131 -11.51 -19.51 -40.17
N ALA A 132 -10.96 -18.43 -39.59
CA ALA A 132 -9.84 -17.68 -40.13
C ALA A 132 -8.63 -17.53 -39.19
N LEU A 133 -8.76 -17.88 -37.92
CA LEU A 133 -7.76 -17.64 -36.87
C LEU A 133 -7.30 -18.94 -36.21
N GLU A 134 -6.03 -18.96 -35.80
CA GLU A 134 -5.50 -20.04 -34.96
C GLU A 134 -6.08 -19.99 -33.54
N ALA A 135 -6.10 -21.12 -32.83
CA ALA A 135 -6.72 -21.23 -31.50
C ALA A 135 -6.19 -20.20 -30.48
N SER A 136 -4.89 -19.87 -30.51
CA SER A 136 -4.30 -18.86 -29.63
C SER A 136 -4.72 -17.44 -30.00
N GLU A 137 -4.90 -17.15 -31.29
CA GLU A 137 -5.35 -15.84 -31.78
C GLU A 137 -6.83 -15.63 -31.47
N LEU A 138 -7.65 -16.66 -31.70
CA LEU A 138 -9.05 -16.68 -31.30
C LEU A 138 -9.17 -16.43 -29.79
N SER A 139 -8.41 -17.18 -28.98
CA SER A 139 -8.41 -16.99 -27.52
C SER A 139 -8.03 -15.56 -27.11
N ASP A 140 -7.04 -14.94 -27.75
CA ASP A 140 -6.68 -13.55 -27.46
C ASP A 140 -7.79 -12.57 -27.83
N VAL A 141 -8.42 -12.72 -29.00
CA VAL A 141 -9.50 -11.82 -29.43
C VAL A 141 -10.71 -11.91 -28.52
N LEU A 142 -11.11 -13.12 -28.12
CA LEU A 142 -12.28 -13.34 -27.26
C LEU A 142 -12.11 -12.79 -25.85
N LEU A 143 -10.88 -12.47 -25.44
CA LEU A 143 -10.58 -11.76 -24.19
C LEU A 143 -10.77 -10.24 -24.30
N ALA A 144 -11.30 -9.70 -25.41
CA ALA A 144 -11.72 -8.31 -25.48
C ALA A 144 -12.95 -8.06 -24.59
N ASP A 145 -12.98 -6.92 -23.91
CA ASP A 145 -14.00 -6.62 -22.91
C ASP A 145 -15.39 -6.44 -23.54
N LEU A 146 -15.41 -5.90 -24.76
CA LEU A 146 -16.64 -5.57 -25.46
C LEU A 146 -16.47 -5.56 -26.98
N PHE A 147 -17.42 -6.19 -27.67
CA PHE A 147 -17.63 -6.02 -29.12
C PHE A 147 -18.88 -5.17 -29.36
N VAL A 148 -18.76 -4.21 -30.27
CA VAL A 148 -19.87 -3.35 -30.70
C VAL A 148 -19.95 -3.36 -32.21
N ARG A 149 -21.15 -3.52 -32.78
CA ARG A 149 -21.40 -3.40 -34.21
C ARG A 149 -22.26 -2.19 -34.50
N GLY A 150 -21.99 -1.51 -35.60
CA GLY A 150 -22.79 -0.38 -36.05
C GLY A 150 -22.37 0.16 -37.41
N LEU A 151 -23.14 1.11 -37.92
CA LEU A 151 -22.87 1.78 -39.19
C LEU A 151 -22.10 3.06 -38.94
N VAL A 152 -20.96 3.27 -39.60
CA VAL A 152 -20.18 4.50 -39.48
C VAL A 152 -21.07 5.71 -39.75
N ARG A 153 -21.04 6.68 -38.83
CA ARG A 153 -21.78 7.92 -38.96
C ARG A 153 -21.08 8.85 -39.95
N ASP A 154 -21.85 9.71 -40.62
CA ASP A 154 -21.37 10.78 -41.50
C ASP A 154 -20.51 10.30 -42.70
N GLN A 155 -20.67 9.04 -43.11
CA GLN A 155 -20.14 8.53 -44.38
C GLN A 155 -21.24 8.39 -45.45
N PRO A 156 -20.96 8.70 -46.73
CA PRO A 156 -21.94 8.62 -47.82
C PRO A 156 -22.51 7.21 -47.98
N GLU A 157 -21.64 6.21 -47.87
CA GLU A 157 -22.00 4.80 -47.83
C GLU A 157 -22.00 4.35 -46.37
N ALA A 158 -23.13 3.78 -45.93
CA ALA A 158 -23.25 3.29 -44.58
C ALA A 158 -22.40 2.02 -44.40
N ARG A 159 -21.12 2.20 -44.07
CA ARG A 159 -20.18 1.11 -43.80
C ARG A 159 -20.47 0.50 -42.44
N GLU A 160 -20.75 -0.79 -42.39
CA GLU A 160 -20.86 -1.51 -41.13
C GLU A 160 -19.48 -1.90 -40.61
N VAL A 161 -19.26 -1.67 -39.31
CA VAL A 161 -17.99 -1.95 -38.64
C VAL A 161 -18.22 -2.55 -37.26
N TYR A 162 -17.27 -3.36 -36.83
CA TYR A 162 -17.08 -3.79 -35.47
C TYR A 162 -16.12 -2.85 -34.74
N LEU A 163 -16.40 -2.58 -33.46
CA LEU A 163 -15.44 -2.03 -32.52
C LEU A 163 -14.99 -3.17 -31.62
N VAL A 164 -13.68 -3.36 -31.53
CA VAL A 164 -13.05 -4.25 -30.56
C VAL A 164 -12.54 -3.37 -29.43
N VAL A 165 -13.21 -3.41 -28.28
CA VAL A 165 -13.06 -2.41 -27.23
C VAL A 165 -12.34 -3.00 -26.03
N GLU A 166 -11.27 -2.31 -25.62
CA GLU A 166 -10.59 -2.47 -24.33
C GLU A 166 -11.07 -1.37 -23.37
N VAL A 167 -11.47 -1.73 -22.16
CA VAL A 167 -12.10 -0.85 -21.17
C VAL A 167 -11.29 -0.84 -19.89
N LEU A 168 -10.61 0.26 -19.61
CA LEU A 168 -9.72 0.39 -18.47
C LEU A 168 -9.89 1.71 -17.74
N ASN A 169 -9.57 1.74 -16.44
CA ASN A 169 -9.66 2.98 -15.68
C ASN A 169 -8.63 4.02 -16.15
N ILE A 170 -7.41 3.57 -16.46
CA ILE A 170 -6.32 4.34 -17.06
C ILE A 170 -5.84 3.52 -18.25
N VAL A 171 -5.82 4.12 -19.44
CA VAL A 171 -5.34 3.45 -20.66
C VAL A 171 -3.90 3.86 -20.91
N ASP A 172 -3.05 2.86 -21.12
CA ASP A 172 -1.65 3.00 -21.51
C ASP A 172 -1.36 2.48 -22.93
N ARG A 173 -0.08 2.47 -23.31
CA ARG A 173 0.37 2.02 -24.64
C ARG A 173 -0.01 0.56 -24.91
N SER A 174 0.15 -0.32 -23.92
CA SER A 174 -0.08 -1.76 -24.07
C SER A 174 -1.55 -2.07 -24.33
N ASP A 175 -2.46 -1.30 -23.71
CA ASP A 175 -3.90 -1.42 -23.90
C ASP A 175 -4.32 -1.05 -25.33
N VAL A 176 -3.70 -0.02 -25.86
CA VAL A 176 -3.92 0.44 -27.25
C VAL A 176 -3.37 -0.57 -28.26
N GLU A 177 -2.17 -1.08 -28.02
CA GLU A 177 -1.58 -2.15 -28.84
C GLU A 177 -2.45 -3.42 -28.81
N ARG A 178 -3.04 -3.75 -27.65
CA ARG A 178 -4.01 -4.86 -27.51
C ARG A 178 -5.27 -4.64 -28.34
N ALA A 179 -5.90 -3.46 -28.22
CA ALA A 179 -7.07 -3.11 -29.02
C ALA A 179 -6.78 -3.17 -30.53
N GLY A 180 -5.64 -2.63 -30.95
CA GLY A 180 -5.21 -2.59 -32.35
C GLY A 180 -4.96 -3.98 -32.92
N ARG A 181 -4.20 -4.82 -32.19
CA ARG A 181 -3.93 -6.22 -32.55
C ARG A 181 -5.22 -7.02 -32.70
N ARG A 182 -6.12 -6.95 -31.72
CA ARG A 182 -7.38 -7.72 -31.76
C ARG A 182 -8.31 -7.25 -32.88
N ALA A 183 -8.36 -5.96 -33.17
CA ALA A 183 -9.07 -5.45 -34.34
C ALA A 183 -8.46 -5.92 -35.68
N ALA A 184 -7.13 -6.05 -35.75
CA ALA A 184 -6.47 -6.61 -36.94
C ALA A 184 -6.85 -8.08 -37.17
N LEU A 185 -7.04 -8.86 -36.10
CA LEU A 185 -7.49 -10.24 -36.19
C LEU A 185 -8.93 -10.33 -36.73
N PHE A 186 -9.84 -9.45 -36.31
CA PHE A 186 -11.16 -9.33 -36.94
C PHE A 186 -11.06 -9.03 -38.44
N ARG A 187 -10.19 -8.09 -38.84
CA ARG A 187 -10.01 -7.75 -40.26
C ARG A 187 -9.46 -8.92 -41.07
N ARG A 188 -8.55 -9.71 -40.51
CA ARG A 188 -8.05 -10.95 -41.13
C ARG A 188 -9.16 -11.97 -41.34
N ALA A 189 -10.15 -12.02 -40.45
CA ALA A 189 -11.36 -12.83 -40.60
C ALA A 189 -12.41 -12.23 -41.56
N GLY A 190 -12.09 -11.13 -42.26
CA GLY A 190 -13.01 -10.47 -43.20
C GLY A 190 -14.06 -9.57 -42.53
N LEU A 191 -13.99 -9.36 -41.22
CA LEU A 191 -14.89 -8.50 -40.47
C LEU A 191 -14.28 -7.09 -40.36
N PRO A 192 -14.88 -6.04 -40.94
CA PRO A 192 -14.35 -4.68 -40.84
C PRO A 192 -14.35 -4.23 -39.37
N ALA A 193 -13.17 -4.04 -38.77
CA ALA A 193 -13.06 -3.73 -37.35
C ALA A 193 -12.07 -2.61 -37.03
N VAL A 194 -12.47 -1.77 -36.07
CA VAL A 194 -11.67 -0.70 -35.47
C VAL A 194 -11.35 -1.07 -34.02
N GLY A 195 -10.08 -0.94 -33.64
CA GLY A 195 -9.67 -1.08 -32.25
C GLY A 195 -10.05 0.17 -31.48
N VAL A 196 -10.57 0.01 -30.27
CA VAL A 196 -10.93 1.11 -29.38
C VAL A 196 -10.36 0.86 -28.00
N ALA A 197 -9.64 1.83 -27.44
CA ALA A 197 -9.26 1.81 -26.03
C ALA A 197 -10.04 2.90 -25.28
N ALA A 198 -10.82 2.50 -24.29
CA ALA A 198 -11.80 3.32 -23.62
C ALA A 198 -11.55 3.37 -22.11
N GLY A 199 -11.75 4.55 -21.52
CA GLY A 199 -11.44 4.72 -20.11
C GLY A 199 -11.69 6.12 -19.55
N LYS A 200 -11.30 6.31 -18.28
CA LYS A 200 -11.47 7.60 -17.60
C LYS A 200 -10.31 8.57 -17.84
N ARG A 201 -9.12 8.05 -18.13
CA ARG A 201 -7.88 8.80 -18.37
C ARG A 201 -7.00 8.06 -19.39
N MET A 202 -6.29 8.82 -20.21
CA MET A 202 -5.32 8.32 -21.19
C MET A 202 -3.92 8.82 -20.83
N THR A 203 -2.92 7.96 -20.86
CA THR A 203 -1.51 8.38 -20.77
C THR A 203 -1.02 8.98 -22.09
N ASP A 204 0.10 9.70 -22.08
CA ASP A 204 0.74 10.20 -23.30
C ASP A 204 1.19 9.05 -24.21
N GLY A 205 1.66 7.95 -23.61
CA GLY A 205 2.01 6.72 -24.33
C GLY A 205 0.81 6.11 -25.07
N ALA A 206 -0.38 6.12 -24.46
CA ALA A 206 -1.60 5.67 -25.12
C ALA A 206 -1.96 6.54 -26.34
N ARG A 207 -1.84 7.88 -26.22
CA ARG A 207 -2.12 8.81 -27.33
C ARG A 207 -1.17 8.60 -28.51
N ALA A 208 0.12 8.45 -28.24
CA ALA A 208 1.11 8.16 -29.29
C ALA A 208 0.82 6.82 -29.98
N ALA A 209 0.63 5.76 -29.18
CA ALA A 209 0.33 4.42 -29.69
C ALA A 209 -0.97 4.36 -30.50
N ALA A 210 -1.97 5.18 -30.15
CA ALA A 210 -3.25 5.17 -30.84
C ALA A 210 -3.13 5.64 -32.28
N VAL A 211 -2.26 6.62 -32.56
CA VAL A 211 -1.94 7.04 -33.93
C VAL A 211 -1.18 5.94 -34.66
N GLU A 212 -0.14 5.38 -34.04
CA GLU A 212 0.69 4.31 -34.61
C GLU A 212 -0.13 3.07 -34.99
N GLN A 213 -1.02 2.64 -34.10
CA GLN A 213 -1.82 1.42 -34.22
C GLN A 213 -3.17 1.65 -34.91
N ARG A 214 -3.49 2.90 -35.29
CA ARG A 214 -4.80 3.30 -35.84
C ARG A 214 -5.95 2.83 -34.96
N VAL A 215 -5.86 3.16 -33.67
CA VAL A 215 -6.84 2.85 -32.63
C VAL A 215 -7.53 4.13 -32.20
N ALA A 216 -8.84 4.07 -31.98
CA ALA A 216 -9.58 5.18 -31.43
C ALA A 216 -9.47 5.16 -29.89
N LEU A 217 -9.26 6.33 -29.29
CA LEU A 217 -9.36 6.48 -27.84
C LEU A 217 -10.72 7.03 -27.45
N PHE A 218 -11.23 6.59 -26.31
CA PHE A 218 -12.52 7.04 -25.81
C PHE A 218 -12.44 7.45 -24.34
N GLU A 219 -12.17 8.73 -24.10
CA GLU A 219 -11.99 9.31 -22.77
C GLU A 219 -13.26 10.06 -22.34
N ARG A 220 -13.93 9.57 -21.28
CA ARG A 220 -15.13 10.22 -20.70
C ARG A 220 -16.19 10.69 -21.74
N GLN A 221 -16.51 9.85 -22.74
CA GLN A 221 -17.45 10.13 -23.84
C GLN A 221 -16.90 10.95 -25.02
N THR A 222 -15.63 11.32 -24.98
CA THR A 222 -15.00 12.08 -26.07
C THR A 222 -14.11 11.15 -26.90
N PRO A 223 -14.43 10.95 -28.18
CA PRO A 223 -13.56 10.21 -29.07
C PRO A 223 -12.31 11.00 -29.43
N TRP A 224 -11.21 10.29 -29.64
CA TRP A 224 -9.97 10.83 -30.18
C TRP A 224 -9.37 9.85 -31.20
N ASN A 225 -8.71 10.37 -32.23
CA ASN A 225 -8.14 9.60 -33.34
C ASN A 225 -9.14 8.67 -34.05
N TRP A 226 -10.43 9.05 -34.11
CA TRP A 226 -11.45 8.25 -34.79
C TRP A 226 -11.22 8.15 -36.29
N GLU A 227 -10.91 9.28 -36.95
CA GLU A 227 -10.65 9.31 -38.39
C GLU A 227 -9.42 8.47 -38.77
N GLY A 228 -8.31 8.63 -38.04
CA GLY A 228 -7.10 7.82 -38.23
C GLY A 228 -7.35 6.32 -37.98
N ALA A 229 -8.25 5.99 -37.05
CA ALA A 229 -8.65 4.60 -36.81
C ALA A 229 -9.50 4.02 -37.95
N LEU A 230 -10.37 4.83 -38.57
CA LEU A 230 -11.15 4.44 -39.75
C LEU A 230 -10.29 4.21 -40.99
N GLU A 231 -9.20 4.97 -41.16
CA GLU A 231 -8.22 4.72 -42.24
C GLU A 231 -7.58 3.32 -42.12
N GLY A 232 -7.50 2.78 -40.90
CA GLY A 232 -7.05 1.41 -40.63
C GLY A 232 -7.95 0.32 -41.19
N LEU A 233 -9.19 0.65 -41.60
CA LEU A 233 -10.10 -0.30 -42.23
C LEU A 233 -9.85 -0.51 -43.74
N ALA A 234 -9.00 0.32 -44.36
CA ALA A 234 -8.62 0.23 -45.76
C ALA A 234 -7.26 -0.47 -45.97
N ALA A 235 -6.56 -0.77 -44.88
CA ALA A 235 -5.26 -1.46 -44.84
C ALA A 235 -5.44 -2.90 -44.33
#